data_AF-A0AAW7HQR1-F1
#
_entry.id   AF-A0AAW7HQR1-F1
#
_cell.length_a   1.000
_cell.length_b   1.000
_cell.length_c   1.000
_cell.angle_alpha   90.00
_cell.angle_beta   90.00
_cell.angle_gamma   90.00
#
_symmetry.space_group_name_H-M   'P 1'
#
loop_
_entity.id
_entity.type
_entity.pdbx_description
1 polymer ?
#
loop_
_entity_poly.entity_id
_entity_poly.type
_entity_poly.pdbx_seq_one_letter_code
_entity_poly.pdbx_strand_id
1 'polypeptide(L)'
;MMIFIGSLKLVEPHFSLSLCHDCLQYHHKYGGWILKWRNIQRIDQPRIHLGWDLVALPYIGLKIKDYDDFLTLITPRLAVRLLTEQRAVLLQALRSERQDCASGGCDDAFQGEGLLEESHFRSPSGQRYEGVIAMLANRMTRLRDLLGYDLLVPDNSLDRDPAEFVRLLHQYQRESNLIQIN
;
A
#
# COMPACT_ATOMS: atom_id res chain seq x y z
N MET A 1 -34.85 11.39 -27.37
CA MET A 1 -33.38 11.55 -27.42
C MET A 1 -32.76 10.57 -26.43
N MET A 2 -32.07 9.55 -26.95
CA MET A 2 -30.92 8.83 -26.37
C MET A 2 -30.19 9.55 -25.20
N ILE A 3 -29.59 8.96 -24.15
CA ILE A 3 -29.00 7.64 -23.88
C ILE A 3 -28.78 7.51 -22.35
N PHE A 4 -28.85 6.26 -21.85
CA PHE A 4 -28.24 5.67 -20.64
C PHE A 4 -27.41 6.58 -19.73
N ILE A 5 -27.92 6.82 -18.52
CA ILE A 5 -27.09 7.13 -17.35
C ILE A 5 -26.71 5.80 -16.71
N GLY A 6 -25.42 5.46 -16.73
CA GLY A 6 -24.83 4.68 -15.63
C GLY A 6 -24.45 3.22 -15.88
N SER A 7 -24.18 2.78 -17.11
CA SER A 7 -23.46 1.50 -17.35
C SER A 7 -21.93 1.68 -17.28
N LEU A 8 -21.44 2.45 -16.30
CA LEU A 8 -20.02 2.59 -15.98
C LEU A 8 -19.72 2.10 -14.55
N LYS A 9 -20.42 1.04 -14.12
CA LYS A 9 -20.29 0.42 -12.79
C LYS A 9 -19.94 -1.08 -12.91
N LEU A 10 -19.23 -1.45 -13.97
CA LEU A 10 -18.97 -2.86 -14.34
C LEU A 10 -17.55 -3.10 -14.84
N VAL A 11 -16.56 -2.33 -14.37
CA VAL A 11 -15.15 -2.63 -14.64
C VAL A 11 -14.32 -2.51 -13.36
N GLU A 12 -14.83 -3.09 -12.28
CA GLU A 12 -13.99 -3.52 -11.17
C GLU A 12 -13.92 -5.05 -11.26
N PRO A 13 -12.71 -5.65 -11.25
CA PRO A 13 -12.60 -7.10 -11.25
C PRO A 13 -13.36 -7.66 -10.04
N HIS A 14 -14.12 -8.75 -10.25
CA HIS A 14 -14.95 -9.37 -9.21
C HIS A 14 -14.17 -9.75 -7.95
N PHE A 15 -12.85 -9.92 -8.06
CA PHE A 15 -11.94 -10.13 -6.93
C PHE A 15 -10.69 -9.25 -7.11
N SER A 16 -10.40 -8.43 -6.12
CA SER A 16 -9.20 -7.57 -6.13
C SER A 16 -7.95 -8.30 -5.62
N LEU A 17 -8.11 -9.48 -5.00
CA LEU A 17 -7.01 -10.24 -4.41
C LEU A 17 -7.13 -11.72 -4.75
N SER A 18 -6.00 -12.33 -5.12
CA SER A 18 -5.88 -13.77 -5.31
C SER A 18 -4.75 -14.31 -4.42
N LEU A 19 -5.05 -15.40 -3.71
CA LEU A 19 -4.11 -16.08 -2.82
C LEU A 19 -3.56 -17.31 -3.54
N CYS A 20 -2.26 -17.30 -3.82
CA CYS A 20 -1.55 -18.46 -4.36
C CYS A 20 -0.68 -19.10 -3.28
N HIS A 21 -0.23 -20.35 -3.51
CA HIS A 21 0.66 -21.03 -2.57
C HIS A 21 1.97 -20.26 -2.32
N ASP A 22 2.50 -19.54 -3.32
CA ASP A 22 3.79 -18.84 -3.21
C ASP A 22 3.69 -17.31 -3.13
N CYS A 23 2.54 -16.73 -3.48
CA CYS A 23 2.38 -15.29 -3.54
C CYS A 23 0.96 -14.79 -3.26
N LEU A 24 0.90 -13.52 -2.85
CA LEU A 24 -0.28 -12.68 -2.81
C LEU A 24 -0.34 -11.86 -4.09
N GLN A 25 -1.47 -11.89 -4.80
CA GLN A 25 -1.67 -11.10 -6.01
C GLN A 25 -2.77 -10.07 -5.78
N TYR A 26 -2.50 -8.83 -6.18
CA TYR A 26 -3.49 -7.76 -6.21
C TYR A 26 -3.86 -7.41 -7.63
N HIS A 27 -5.16 -7.35 -7.90
CA HIS A 27 -5.74 -7.08 -9.21
C HIS A 27 -6.50 -5.76 -9.17
N HIS A 28 -6.10 -4.84 -10.04
CA HIS A 28 -6.73 -3.54 -10.21
C HIS A 28 -7.01 -3.27 -11.69
N LYS A 29 -7.97 -2.40 -12.01
CA LYS A 29 -8.29 -2.05 -13.40
C LYS A 29 -7.12 -1.45 -14.19
N TYR A 30 -6.07 -0.96 -13.51
CA TYR A 30 -4.86 -0.39 -14.12
C TYR A 30 -3.64 -1.31 -14.04
N GLY A 31 -3.82 -2.57 -13.65
CA GLY A 31 -2.74 -3.56 -13.53
C GLY A 31 -2.78 -4.30 -12.19
N GLY A 32 -1.68 -4.94 -11.84
CA GLY A 32 -1.57 -5.66 -10.57
C GLY A 32 -0.15 -5.62 -10.03
N TRP A 33 -0.01 -6.09 -8.81
CA TRP A 33 1.28 -6.44 -8.25
C TRP A 33 1.21 -7.84 -7.67
N ILE A 34 2.37 -8.49 -7.60
CA ILE A 34 2.54 -9.81 -7.02
C ILE A 34 3.57 -9.68 -5.91
N LEU A 35 3.27 -10.22 -4.74
CA LEU A 35 4.15 -10.19 -3.58
C LEU A 35 4.34 -11.60 -3.06
N LYS A 36 5.58 -12.11 -3.12
CA LYS A 36 5.91 -13.44 -2.58
C LYS A 36 5.73 -13.44 -1.07
N TRP A 37 5.16 -14.51 -0.52
CA TRP A 37 4.94 -14.63 0.94
C TRP A 37 6.23 -14.46 1.75
N ARG A 38 7.35 -14.99 1.24
CA ARG A 38 8.68 -14.85 1.86
C ARG A 38 9.12 -13.39 2.04
N ASN A 39 8.68 -12.51 1.14
CA ASN A 39 9.06 -11.10 1.11
C ASN A 39 8.18 -10.25 2.04
N ILE A 40 7.09 -10.80 2.55
CA ILE A 40 6.25 -10.11 3.52
C ILE A 40 6.87 -10.27 4.91
N GLN A 41 7.10 -9.16 5.60
CA GLN A 41 7.59 -9.11 6.98
C GLN A 41 6.44 -9.05 8.00
N ARG A 42 5.43 -8.23 7.73
CA ARG A 42 4.29 -8.02 8.64
C ARG A 42 3.02 -7.77 7.84
N ILE A 43 1.92 -8.29 8.37
CA ILE A 43 0.56 -8.12 7.86
C ILE A 43 -0.33 -7.76 9.05
N ASP A 44 -0.99 -6.61 8.99
CA ASP A 44 -1.88 -6.15 10.05
C ASP A 44 -2.78 -5.02 9.55
N GLN A 45 -3.76 -4.61 10.36
CA GLN A 45 -4.53 -3.39 10.12
C GLN A 45 -3.81 -2.19 10.74
N PRO A 46 -3.43 -1.15 9.95
CA PRO A 46 -2.79 0.03 10.49
C PRO A 46 -3.77 0.82 11.36
N ARG A 47 -3.23 1.49 12.39
CA ARG A 47 -3.98 2.33 13.31
C ARG A 47 -3.27 3.67 13.45
N ILE A 48 -4.03 4.73 13.64
CA ILE A 48 -3.52 6.09 13.82
C ILE A 48 -4.21 6.77 14.99
N HIS A 49 -3.55 7.77 15.56
CA HIS A 49 -4.15 8.61 16.58
C HIS A 49 -5.06 9.67 15.97
N LEU A 50 -6.32 9.70 16.40
CA LEU A 50 -7.28 10.76 16.09
C LEU A 50 -7.65 11.47 17.39
N GLY A 51 -6.91 12.53 17.73
CA GLY A 51 -6.98 13.14 19.06
C GLY A 51 -6.45 12.17 20.11
N TRP A 52 -7.31 11.73 21.04
CA TRP A 52 -6.95 10.77 22.09
C TRP A 52 -7.25 9.32 21.70
N ASP A 53 -8.04 9.10 20.64
CA ASP A 53 -8.49 7.79 20.24
C ASP A 53 -7.51 7.14 19.26
N LEU A 54 -7.29 5.83 19.41
CA LEU A 54 -6.54 5.03 18.44
C LEU A 54 -7.54 4.35 17.49
N VAL A 55 -7.58 4.81 16.25
CA VAL A 55 -8.58 4.37 15.26
C VAL A 55 -7.91 3.51 14.18
N ALA A 56 -8.56 2.40 13.83
CA ALA A 56 -8.12 1.54 12.74
C ALA A 56 -8.41 2.18 11.38
N LEU A 57 -7.43 2.14 10.47
CA LEU A 57 -7.59 2.59 9.10
C LEU A 57 -8.31 1.51 8.26
N PRO A 58 -9.10 1.91 7.25
CA PRO A 58 -9.82 1.00 6.35
C PRO A 58 -8.88 0.36 5.31
N TYR A 59 -7.76 -0.19 5.78
CA TYR A 59 -6.71 -0.78 4.95
C TYR A 59 -6.07 -1.97 5.66
N ILE A 60 -5.53 -2.92 4.90
CA ILE A 60 -4.54 -3.88 5.37
C ILE A 60 -3.16 -3.37 4.99
N GLY A 61 -2.30 -3.23 6.00
CA GLY A 61 -0.91 -2.84 5.85
C GLY A 61 -0.01 -4.04 5.61
N LEU A 62 0.84 -3.95 4.59
CA LEU A 62 1.87 -4.93 4.28
C LEU A 62 3.25 -4.29 4.44
N LYS A 63 4.10 -4.91 5.26
CA LYS A 63 5.52 -4.56 5.37
C LYS A 63 6.35 -5.53 4.54
N ILE A 64 7.22 -5.02 3.68
CA ILE A 64 8.04 -5.74 2.70
C ILE A 64 9.51 -5.80 3.17
N LYS A 65 10.20 -6.92 2.96
CA LYS A 65 11.62 -7.06 3.32
C LYS A 65 12.54 -6.46 2.26
N ASP A 66 12.31 -6.82 1.00
CA ASP A 66 13.09 -6.42 -0.16
C ASP A 66 12.21 -5.68 -1.17
N TYR A 67 12.53 -4.41 -1.40
CA TYR A 67 11.81 -3.59 -2.35
C TYR A 67 12.07 -4.00 -3.80
N ASP A 68 13.24 -4.55 -4.13
CA ASP A 68 13.60 -4.82 -5.51
C ASP A 68 12.76 -5.98 -6.07
N ASP A 69 12.50 -6.98 -5.23
CA ASP A 69 11.60 -8.10 -5.49
C ASP A 69 10.14 -7.67 -5.76
N PHE A 70 9.76 -6.45 -5.39
CA PHE A 70 8.42 -5.88 -5.61
C PHE A 70 8.40 -4.82 -6.72
N LEU A 71 9.29 -3.84 -6.66
CA LEU A 71 9.33 -2.68 -7.56
C LEU A 71 9.61 -3.08 -9.02
N THR A 72 10.29 -4.20 -9.24
CA THR A 72 10.54 -4.75 -10.58
C THR A 72 9.31 -5.43 -11.20
N LEU A 73 8.32 -5.83 -10.38
CA LEU A 73 7.15 -6.58 -10.82
C LEU A 73 5.89 -5.71 -10.95
N ILE A 74 5.82 -4.57 -10.26
CA ILE A 74 4.65 -3.70 -10.32
C ILE A 74 4.56 -2.97 -11.67
N THR A 75 3.34 -2.83 -12.19
CA THR A 75 3.13 -2.06 -13.42
C THR A 75 3.21 -0.54 -13.14
N PRO A 76 3.87 0.25 -14.01
CA PRO A 76 3.96 1.70 -13.83
C PRO A 76 2.60 2.41 -13.71
N ARG A 77 1.58 1.91 -14.43
CA ARG A 77 0.21 2.46 -14.37
C ARG A 77 -0.43 2.25 -13.00
N LEU A 78 -0.19 1.09 -12.38
CA LEU A 78 -0.65 0.84 -11.02
C LEU A 78 0.11 1.74 -10.03
N ALA A 79 1.42 1.92 -10.20
CA ALA A 79 2.21 2.83 -9.36
C ALA A 79 1.65 4.26 -9.34
N VAL A 80 1.35 4.84 -10.51
CA VAL A 80 0.66 6.16 -10.60
C VAL A 80 -0.65 6.15 -9.82
N ARG A 81 -1.42 5.06 -9.94
CA ARG A 81 -2.73 4.98 -9.31
C ARG A 81 -2.61 4.91 -7.78
N LEU A 82 -1.71 4.09 -7.26
CA LEU A 82 -1.44 3.98 -5.82
C LEU A 82 -1.04 5.35 -5.25
N LEU A 83 -0.15 6.07 -5.92
CA LEU A 83 0.29 7.42 -5.53
C LEU A 83 -0.89 8.42 -5.43
N THR A 84 -1.89 8.27 -6.30
CA THR A 84 -3.04 9.19 -6.37
C THR A 84 -4.17 8.79 -5.42
N GLU A 85 -4.59 7.52 -5.44
CA GLU A 85 -5.71 7.02 -4.63
C GLU A 85 -5.38 7.00 -3.14
N GLN A 86 -4.13 6.74 -2.78
CA GLN A 86 -3.70 6.65 -1.38
C GLN A 86 -3.14 7.97 -0.84
N ARG A 87 -3.31 9.09 -1.58
CA ARG A 87 -2.88 10.42 -1.12
C ARG A 87 -3.63 10.86 0.14
N ALA A 88 -4.93 10.58 0.22
CA ALA A 88 -5.75 10.97 1.36
C ALA A 88 -5.30 10.28 2.66
N VAL A 89 -5.03 8.97 2.61
CA VAL A 89 -4.53 8.23 3.78
C VAL A 89 -3.13 8.68 4.19
N LEU A 90 -2.23 9.00 3.25
CA LEU A 90 -0.94 9.59 3.61
C LEU A 90 -1.13 10.93 4.34
N LEU A 91 -1.98 11.81 3.81
CA LEU A 91 -2.25 13.11 4.42
C LEU A 91 -2.89 12.99 5.81
N GLN A 92 -3.67 11.95 6.04
CA GLN A 92 -4.24 11.64 7.33
C GLN A 92 -3.16 11.16 8.31
N ALA A 93 -2.31 10.23 7.88
CA ALA A 93 -1.18 9.72 8.67
C ALA A 93 -0.17 10.81 9.03
N LEU A 94 0.13 11.72 8.10
CA LEU A 94 1.00 12.87 8.35
C LEU A 94 0.43 13.79 9.44
N ARG A 95 -0.89 13.99 9.47
CA ARG A 95 -1.56 14.83 10.47
C ARG A 95 -1.62 14.16 11.84
N SER A 96 -1.78 12.83 11.89
CA SER A 96 -1.86 12.11 13.16
C SER A 96 -0.50 11.95 13.82
N GLU A 97 0.52 11.55 13.05
CA GLU A 97 1.81 11.10 13.62
C GLU A 97 2.84 12.24 13.77
N ARG A 98 2.61 13.40 13.13
CA ARG A 98 3.45 14.59 13.33
C ARG A 98 2.68 15.68 14.06
N GLN A 99 2.61 15.53 15.38
CA GLN A 99 1.92 16.48 16.27
C GLN A 99 2.59 17.87 16.30
N ASP A 100 3.90 17.95 16.00
CA ASP A 100 4.66 19.20 15.84
C ASP A 100 4.18 20.09 14.68
N CYS A 101 3.23 19.60 13.88
CA CYS A 101 2.56 20.39 12.84
C CYS A 101 1.44 21.28 13.37
N ALA A 102 1.00 21.10 14.63
CA ALA A 102 -0.01 21.95 15.26
C ALA A 102 0.48 23.39 15.54
N SER A 103 1.79 23.61 15.61
CA SER A 103 2.42 24.91 15.90
C SER A 103 2.84 25.71 14.66
N GLY A 104 2.47 25.26 13.45
CA GLY A 104 2.74 25.98 12.19
C GLY A 104 4.12 25.72 11.56
N GLY A 105 4.94 24.83 12.12
CA GLY A 105 6.26 24.47 11.57
C GLY A 105 6.24 23.50 10.38
N CYS A 106 5.07 22.99 10.01
CA CYS A 106 4.91 21.98 8.96
C CYS A 106 4.27 22.52 7.66
N ASP A 107 4.34 23.83 7.42
CA ASP A 107 3.88 24.38 6.14
C ASP A 107 4.54 23.64 4.96
N ASP A 108 5.80 23.25 5.08
CA ASP A 108 6.54 22.53 4.02
C ASP A 108 6.09 21.07 3.79
N ALA A 109 5.63 20.37 4.85
CA ALA A 109 5.18 18.99 4.75
C ALA A 109 3.78 18.84 4.10
N PHE A 110 2.96 19.90 4.21
CA PHE A 110 1.61 19.97 3.65
C PHE A 110 1.52 20.82 2.38
N GLN A 111 2.46 21.76 2.19
CA GLN A 111 2.71 22.41 0.91
C GLN A 111 3.45 21.44 -0.02
N GLY A 112 3.43 21.71 -1.32
CA GLY A 112 3.65 20.72 -2.38
C GLY A 112 4.89 19.82 -2.26
N GLU A 113 5.96 20.24 -1.58
CA GLU A 113 7.23 19.51 -1.50
C GLU A 113 7.15 18.24 -0.64
N GLY A 114 6.45 18.24 0.49
CA GLY A 114 6.28 17.02 1.32
C GLY A 114 5.43 15.92 0.67
N LEU A 115 4.71 16.25 -0.39
CA LEU A 115 3.76 15.38 -1.11
C LEU A 115 4.22 14.99 -2.52
N LEU A 116 5.24 15.67 -3.04
CA LEU A 116 5.91 15.34 -4.28
C LEU A 116 7.04 14.38 -3.96
N GLU A 117 6.85 13.12 -4.30
CA GLU A 117 7.91 12.13 -4.13
C GLU A 117 9.03 12.39 -5.13
N GLU A 118 10.28 12.25 -4.69
CA GLU A 118 11.43 12.37 -5.57
C GLU A 118 11.34 11.33 -6.70
N SER A 119 11.75 11.75 -7.91
CA SER A 119 11.78 10.88 -9.10
C SER A 119 13.00 9.97 -9.15
N HIS A 120 13.81 9.91 -8.09
CA HIS A 120 14.95 9.04 -7.94
C HIS A 120 14.85 8.28 -6.62
N PHE A 121 15.22 7.01 -6.63
CA PHE A 121 15.27 6.18 -5.44
C PHE A 121 16.41 5.17 -5.56
N ARG A 122 17.09 4.90 -4.44
CA ARG A 122 18.09 3.85 -4.36
C ARG A 122 17.68 2.86 -3.27
N SER A 123 17.49 1.60 -3.65
CA SER A 123 17.12 0.55 -2.70
C SER A 123 18.29 0.20 -1.77
N PRO A 124 18.03 -0.50 -0.64
CA PRO A 124 19.08 -0.95 0.26
C PRO A 124 20.14 -1.85 -0.39
N SER A 125 19.79 -2.58 -1.46
CA SER A 125 20.74 -3.40 -2.24
C SER A 125 21.66 -2.54 -3.13
N GLY A 126 21.30 -1.27 -3.34
CA GLY A 126 22.00 -0.33 -4.20
C GLY A 126 21.39 -0.14 -5.59
N GLN A 127 20.32 -0.89 -5.94
CA GLN A 127 19.60 -0.73 -7.21
C GLN A 127 18.99 0.67 -7.32
N ARG A 128 19.08 1.28 -8.51
CA ARG A 128 18.52 2.60 -8.79
C ARG A 128 17.20 2.47 -9.54
N TYR A 129 16.24 3.29 -9.13
CA TYR A 129 14.93 3.46 -9.76
C TYR A 129 14.74 4.92 -10.13
N GLU A 130 14.00 5.15 -11.23
CA GLU A 130 13.69 6.49 -11.72
C GLU A 130 12.20 6.64 -12.07
N GLY A 131 11.75 7.88 -12.17
CA GLY A 131 10.38 8.23 -12.56
C GLY A 131 9.35 7.73 -11.55
N VAL A 132 8.20 7.24 -12.04
CA VAL A 132 7.07 6.87 -11.18
C VAL A 132 7.37 5.71 -10.21
N ILE A 133 8.23 4.77 -10.61
CA ILE A 133 8.59 3.65 -9.74
C ILE A 133 9.43 4.15 -8.56
N ALA A 134 10.35 5.10 -8.80
CA ALA A 134 11.07 5.77 -7.73
C ALA A 134 10.14 6.55 -6.80
N MET A 135 9.19 7.29 -7.37
CA MET A 135 8.19 8.02 -6.59
C MET A 135 7.38 7.09 -5.69
N LEU A 136 6.97 5.91 -6.20
CA LEU A 136 6.30 4.90 -5.41
C LEU A 136 7.20 4.35 -4.29
N ALA A 137 8.47 4.09 -4.57
CA ALA A 137 9.41 3.58 -3.56
C ALA A 137 9.65 4.58 -2.42
N ASN A 138 9.76 5.87 -2.75
CA ASN A 138 9.81 6.96 -1.78
C ASN A 138 8.51 7.03 -0.96
N ARG A 139 7.34 6.91 -1.61
CA ARG A 139 6.03 6.82 -0.93
C ARG A 139 5.98 5.64 0.05
N MET A 140 6.44 4.46 -0.37
CA MET A 140 6.47 3.26 0.48
C MET A 140 7.33 3.49 1.72
N THR A 141 8.50 4.10 1.57
CA THR A 141 9.39 4.46 2.69
C THR A 141 8.70 5.43 3.65
N ARG A 142 8.01 6.46 3.13
CA ARG A 142 7.27 7.41 3.96
C ARG A 142 6.10 6.74 4.70
N LEU A 143 5.36 5.85 4.04
CA LEU A 143 4.30 5.07 4.69
C LEU A 143 4.86 4.17 5.78
N ARG A 144 6.06 3.59 5.59
CA ARG A 144 6.74 2.80 6.61
C ARG A 144 7.09 3.65 7.83
N ASP A 145 7.59 4.84 7.62
CA ASP A 145 7.99 5.74 8.70
C ASP A 145 6.77 6.21 9.52
N LEU A 146 5.63 6.44 8.85
CA LEU A 146 4.40 6.92 9.50
C LEU A 146 3.55 5.80 10.11
N LEU A 147 3.34 4.71 9.37
CA LEU A 147 2.37 3.67 9.73
C LEU A 147 3.02 2.33 10.04
N GLY A 148 4.30 2.15 9.71
CA GLY A 148 5.00 0.86 9.84
C GLY A 148 4.79 -0.10 8.67
N TYR A 149 4.15 0.33 7.58
CA TYR A 149 3.81 -0.49 6.39
C TYR A 149 4.17 0.20 5.09
N ASP A 150 4.45 -0.57 4.05
CA ASP A 150 4.89 -0.06 2.75
C ASP A 150 3.76 0.01 1.73
N LEU A 151 2.86 -0.98 1.78
CA LEU A 151 1.69 -1.06 0.91
C LEU A 151 0.44 -1.10 1.76
N LEU A 152 -0.59 -0.46 1.23
CA LEU A 152 -1.93 -0.45 1.80
C LEU A 152 -2.90 -1.08 0.80
N VAL A 153 -3.67 -2.04 1.27
CA VAL A 153 -4.74 -2.69 0.50
C VAL A 153 -6.07 -2.25 1.09
N PRO A 154 -6.95 -1.55 0.35
CA PRO A 154 -8.17 -1.01 0.92
C PRO A 154 -9.13 -2.13 1.36
N ASP A 155 -9.83 -1.94 2.48
CA ASP A 155 -10.74 -2.96 3.03
C ASP A 155 -11.93 -3.28 2.11
N ASN A 156 -12.37 -2.30 1.31
CA ASN A 156 -13.40 -2.47 0.28
C ASN A 156 -13.00 -3.43 -0.86
N SER A 157 -11.74 -3.86 -0.91
CA SER A 157 -11.22 -4.82 -1.87
C SER A 157 -11.22 -6.26 -1.33
N LEU A 158 -11.61 -6.44 -0.06
CA LEU A 158 -11.64 -7.72 0.64
C LEU A 158 -12.99 -8.42 0.48
N ASP A 159 -12.98 -9.75 0.58
CA ASP A 159 -14.17 -10.60 0.56
C ASP A 159 -14.77 -10.84 1.96
N ARG A 160 -14.14 -10.32 3.02
CA ARG A 160 -14.44 -10.57 4.43
C ARG A 160 -13.97 -9.42 5.33
N ASP A 161 -14.26 -9.54 6.62
CA ASP A 161 -13.80 -8.59 7.63
C ASP A 161 -12.25 -8.47 7.65
N PRO A 162 -11.68 -7.26 7.79
CA PRO A 162 -10.24 -7.05 7.83
C PRO A 162 -9.47 -7.97 8.80
N ALA A 163 -10.01 -8.22 10.00
CA ALA A 163 -9.33 -9.06 10.98
C ALA A 163 -9.31 -10.54 10.57
N GLU A 164 -10.40 -11.02 9.96
CA GLU A 164 -10.47 -12.36 9.39
C GLU A 164 -9.52 -12.51 8.20
N PHE A 165 -9.44 -11.48 7.35
CA PHE A 165 -8.53 -11.46 6.21
C PHE A 165 -7.07 -11.47 6.64
N VAL A 166 -6.69 -10.69 7.65
CA VAL A 166 -5.33 -10.72 8.22
C VAL A 166 -4.98 -12.13 8.73
N ARG A 167 -5.90 -12.79 9.44
CA ARG A 167 -5.71 -14.18 9.89
C ARG A 167 -5.49 -15.14 8.72
N LEU A 168 -6.26 -15.00 7.64
CA LEU A 168 -6.11 -15.80 6.43
C LEU A 168 -4.73 -15.60 5.80
N LEU A 169 -4.29 -14.36 5.63
CA LEU A 169 -2.98 -14.05 5.07
C LEU A 169 -1.84 -14.65 5.91
N HIS A 170 -1.94 -14.58 7.24
CA HIS A 170 -0.97 -15.23 8.14
C HIS A 170 -0.95 -16.75 8.00
N GLN A 171 -2.09 -17.39 7.72
CA GLN A 171 -2.14 -18.82 7.45
C GLN A 171 -1.36 -19.16 6.17
N TYR A 172 -1.67 -18.49 5.05
CA TYR A 172 -0.96 -18.70 3.77
C TYR A 172 0.54 -18.42 3.89
N GLN A 173 0.91 -17.35 4.62
CA GLN A 173 2.31 -17.03 4.84
C GLN A 173 3.05 -18.14 5.60
N ARG A 174 2.42 -18.72 6.65
CA ARG A 174 3.00 -19.84 7.39
C ARG A 174 3.13 -21.09 6.53
N GLU A 175 2.08 -21.44 5.79
CA GLU A 175 2.08 -22.62 4.92
C GLU A 175 3.15 -22.51 3.81
N SER A 176 3.26 -21.34 3.17
CA SER A 176 4.29 -21.08 2.15
C SER A 176 5.70 -21.19 2.72
N ASN A 177 5.93 -20.69 3.94
CA ASN A 177 7.24 -20.79 4.59
C ASN A 177 7.60 -22.24 4.97
N LEU A 178 6.61 -23.09 5.30
CA LEU A 178 6.84 -24.51 5.60
C LEU A 178 7.25 -25.29 4.34
N ILE A 179 6.64 -24.99 3.19
CA ILE A 179 6.96 -25.65 1.91
C ILE A 179 8.39 -25.30 1.45
N GLN A 180 8.91 -24.11 1.76
CA GLN A 180 10.26 -23.69 1.36
C GLN A 180 11.39 -24.29 2.21
N ILE A 181 11.07 -24.92 3.34
CA ILE A 181 12.06 -25.54 4.25
C ILE A 181 12.24 -27.05 3.92
N ASN A 182 11.25 -27.66 3.27
CA ASN A 182 11.28 -29.05 2.81
C ASN A 182 11.77 -29.16 1.36
#